data_AF-A0A7J2L5X5-F1
#
_entry.id   AF-A0A7J2L5X5-F1
#
_cell.length_a   1.000
_cell.length_b   1.000
_cell.length_c   1.000
_cell.angle_alpha   90.00
_cell.angle_beta   90.00
_cell.angle_gamma   90.00
#
_symmetry.space_group_name_H-M   'P 1'
#
loop_
_entity.id
_entity.type
_entity.pdbx_description
1 polymer ?
#
loop_
_entity_poly.entity_id
_entity_poly.type
_entity_poly.pdbx_seq_one_letter_code
_entity_poly.pdbx_strand_id
1 'polypeptide(L)'
;MIVEEEFKISKKLLKTLTADTRTQILKALEQRPMTASELSRKLGKHVTTITEHLQKLKESNLVERVERPGRKWVYYRLTRTAKDILHPKSYRFVFVFIISFITVVSSLFIWNVDAYPGDWLYGLDRAVENLQLMLARDHLEKAKKHLEFAEERLKESKVLIEKGKIEYAKKVIEDYEKEMNKAEMEINKARLRKRNVVPLLESMSEATSKHEAILKNLEVKAPQLSKDVKPALIIAERKRIKSIRELENITGKPYSKIISR
;
A
#
# COMPACT_ATOMS: atom_id res chain seq x y z
N MET A 1 -24.05 22.62 20.49
CA MET A 1 -24.75 22.07 21.68
C MET A 1 -24.85 20.55 21.58
N ILE A 2 -25.55 19.96 20.60
CA ILE A 2 -25.75 18.50 20.48
C ILE A 2 -24.43 17.70 20.35
N VAL A 3 -23.51 18.13 19.47
CA VAL A 3 -22.22 17.44 19.24
C VAL A 3 -21.32 17.43 20.48
N GLU A 4 -21.39 18.49 21.28
CA GLU A 4 -20.58 18.64 22.49
C GLU A 4 -21.10 17.74 23.63
N GLU A 5 -22.42 17.57 23.72
CA GLU A 5 -23.05 16.62 24.64
C GLU A 5 -22.71 15.16 24.27
N GLU A 6 -22.77 14.78 23.00
CA GLU A 6 -22.38 13.44 22.54
C GLU A 6 -20.91 13.13 22.84
N PHE A 7 -20.01 14.08 22.58
CA PHE A 7 -18.58 13.93 22.87
C PHE A 7 -18.32 13.78 24.38
N LYS A 8 -19.02 14.55 25.23
CA LYS A 8 -18.92 14.47 26.69
C LYS A 8 -19.42 13.12 27.23
N ILE A 9 -20.52 12.61 26.67
CA ILE A 9 -21.07 11.27 27.00
C ILE A 9 -20.06 10.19 26.62
N SER A 10 -19.49 10.25 25.41
CA SER A 10 -18.48 9.30 24.94
C SER A 10 -17.23 9.29 25.83
N LYS A 11 -16.70 10.46 26.20
CA LYS A 11 -15.56 10.56 27.12
C LYS A 11 -15.86 10.00 28.52
N LYS A 12 -17.07 10.23 29.04
CA LYS A 12 -17.53 9.64 30.31
C LYS A 12 -17.61 8.11 30.20
N LEU A 13 -18.14 7.57 29.10
CA LEU A 13 -18.23 6.13 28.82
C LEU A 13 -16.88 5.46 28.61
N LEU A 14 -15.92 6.13 27.98
CA LEU A 14 -14.55 5.58 27.86
C LEU A 14 -13.91 5.49 29.24
N LYS A 15 -13.92 6.58 30.02
CA LYS A 15 -13.46 6.58 31.42
C LYS A 15 -14.25 5.58 32.29
N THR A 16 -15.50 5.32 31.92
CA THR A 16 -16.38 4.17 32.22
C THR A 16 -15.78 2.77 32.18
N LEU A 17 -15.19 2.49 31.02
CA LEU A 17 -14.79 1.16 30.56
C LEU A 17 -13.29 0.90 30.78
N THR A 18 -12.47 1.93 30.96
CA THR A 18 -11.00 1.77 31.12
C THR A 18 -10.57 1.09 32.42
N ALA A 19 -11.45 0.87 33.41
CA ALA A 19 -11.04 0.14 34.62
C ALA A 19 -11.36 -1.34 34.49
N ASP A 20 -10.34 -2.18 34.68
CA ASP A 20 -10.40 -3.63 34.50
C ASP A 20 -11.57 -4.29 35.27
N THR A 21 -11.77 -3.92 36.54
CA THR A 21 -12.83 -4.48 37.37
C THR A 21 -14.23 -4.18 36.82
N ARG A 22 -14.47 -2.99 36.25
CA ARG A 22 -15.79 -2.64 35.68
C ARG A 22 -16.07 -3.44 34.41
N THR A 23 -15.06 -3.63 33.56
CA THR A 23 -15.16 -4.48 32.38
C THR A 23 -15.42 -5.93 32.75
N GLN A 24 -14.76 -6.44 33.79
CA GLN A 24 -15.02 -7.78 34.33
C GLN A 24 -16.44 -7.92 34.90
N ILE A 25 -16.95 -6.89 35.59
CA ILE A 25 -18.34 -6.85 36.06
C ILE A 25 -19.31 -6.91 34.87
N LEU A 26 -19.09 -6.08 33.83
CA LEU A 26 -19.95 -6.06 32.65
C LEU A 26 -19.98 -7.43 31.95
N LYS A 27 -18.81 -8.06 31.77
CA LYS A 27 -18.68 -9.42 31.20
C LYS A 27 -19.35 -10.49 32.07
N ALA A 28 -19.31 -10.35 33.40
CA ALA A 28 -19.98 -11.27 34.31
C ALA A 28 -21.51 -11.13 34.26
N LEU A 29 -22.02 -9.90 34.19
CA LEU A 29 -23.44 -9.58 34.10
C LEU A 29 -24.05 -9.91 32.73
N GLU A 30 -23.22 -10.05 31.71
CA GLU A 30 -23.62 -10.54 30.40
C GLU A 30 -24.13 -11.99 30.44
N GLN A 31 -23.47 -12.83 31.23
CA GLN A 31 -23.81 -14.26 31.33
C GLN A 31 -25.15 -14.47 32.04
N ARG A 32 -25.38 -13.75 33.15
CA ARG A 32 -26.64 -13.75 33.90
C ARG A 32 -26.70 -12.55 34.83
N PRO A 33 -27.90 -12.13 35.29
CA PRO A 33 -28.02 -11.18 36.39
C PRO A 33 -27.35 -11.73 37.66
N MET A 34 -26.60 -10.88 38.36
CA MET A 34 -25.87 -11.22 39.58
C MET A 34 -26.03 -10.14 40.65
N THR A 35 -25.92 -10.55 41.91
CA THR A 35 -25.84 -9.65 43.06
C THR A 35 -24.42 -9.14 43.30
N ALA A 36 -24.27 -8.08 44.10
CA ALA A 36 -22.95 -7.55 44.46
C ALA A 36 -22.07 -8.60 45.19
N SER A 37 -22.66 -9.45 46.03
CA SER A 37 -21.95 -10.52 46.74
C SER A 37 -21.50 -11.64 45.82
N GLU A 38 -22.31 -12.00 44.82
CA GLU A 38 -21.91 -12.97 43.79
C GLU A 38 -20.76 -12.44 42.93
N LEU A 39 -20.83 -11.17 42.50
CA LEU A 39 -19.76 -10.52 41.74
C LEU A 39 -18.48 -10.41 42.55
N SER A 40 -18.58 -10.07 43.84
CA SER A 40 -17.44 -10.02 44.77
C SER A 40 -16.72 -11.37 44.86
N ARG A 41 -17.47 -12.46 45.08
CA ARG A 41 -16.90 -13.82 45.10
C ARG A 41 -16.29 -14.22 43.77
N LYS A 42 -16.95 -13.89 42.65
CA LYS A 42 -16.48 -14.27 41.30
C LYS A 42 -15.22 -13.52 40.87
N LEU A 43 -15.08 -12.26 41.25
CA LEU A 43 -13.98 -11.39 40.82
C LEU A 43 -12.87 -11.26 41.86
N GLY A 44 -13.02 -11.86 43.04
CA GLY A 44 -12.03 -11.77 44.13
C GLY A 44 -11.84 -10.34 44.65
N LYS A 45 -12.90 -9.52 44.63
CA LYS A 45 -12.87 -8.12 45.08
C LYS A 45 -13.80 -7.91 46.26
N HIS A 46 -13.47 -6.96 47.12
CA HIS A 46 -14.32 -6.64 48.27
C HIS A 46 -15.72 -6.15 47.82
N VAL A 47 -16.75 -6.52 48.56
CA VAL A 47 -18.15 -6.19 48.22
C VAL A 47 -18.34 -4.67 48.08
N THR A 48 -17.70 -3.87 48.93
CA THR A 48 -17.76 -2.40 48.86
C THR A 48 -17.18 -1.86 47.54
N THR A 49 -16.05 -2.40 47.10
CA THR A 49 -15.43 -2.06 45.80
C THR A 49 -16.34 -2.40 44.64
N ILE A 50 -17.00 -3.58 44.68
CA ILE A 50 -17.97 -3.96 43.66
C ILE A 50 -19.18 -3.03 43.65
N THR A 51 -19.71 -2.65 44.83
CA THR A 51 -20.84 -1.72 44.90
C THR A 51 -20.51 -0.33 44.37
N GLU A 52 -19.30 0.18 44.61
CA GLU A 52 -18.83 1.45 44.04
C GLU A 52 -18.72 1.37 42.52
N HIS A 53 -18.18 0.28 41.99
CA HIS A 53 -18.09 0.06 40.55
C HIS A 53 -19.47 -0.06 39.89
N LEU A 54 -20.40 -0.78 40.52
CA LEU A 54 -21.78 -0.90 40.06
C LEU A 54 -22.51 0.45 40.07
N GLN A 55 -22.24 1.30 41.05
CA GLN A 55 -22.80 2.65 41.12
C GLN A 55 -22.30 3.52 39.95
N LYS A 56 -20.99 3.52 39.68
CA LYS A 56 -20.40 4.25 38.53
C LYS A 56 -20.91 3.72 37.18
N LEU A 57 -21.14 2.41 37.06
CA LEU A 57 -21.72 1.79 35.86
C LEU A 57 -23.20 2.15 35.69
N LYS A 58 -23.96 2.23 36.79
CA LYS A 58 -25.35 2.70 36.81
C LYS A 58 -25.46 4.18 36.40
N GLU A 59 -24.58 5.04 36.91
CA GLU A 59 -24.50 6.48 36.54
C GLU A 59 -24.13 6.72 35.07
N SER A 60 -23.60 5.68 34.41
CA SER A 60 -23.27 5.68 32.98
C SER A 60 -24.33 4.96 32.15
N ASN A 61 -25.46 4.56 32.76
CA ASN A 61 -26.53 3.80 32.15
C ASN A 61 -26.08 2.46 31.52
N LEU A 62 -25.00 1.86 32.04
CA LEU A 62 -24.48 0.58 31.54
C LEU A 62 -25.06 -0.62 32.31
N VAL A 63 -25.49 -0.40 33.54
CA VAL A 63 -26.06 -1.43 34.42
C VAL A 63 -27.31 -0.89 35.09
N GLU A 64 -28.33 -1.72 35.23
CA GLU A 64 -29.54 -1.41 35.97
C GLU A 64 -29.77 -2.40 37.12
N ARG A 65 -30.44 -1.92 38.16
CA ARG A 65 -30.86 -2.73 39.31
C ARG A 65 -32.21 -3.35 39.02
N VAL A 66 -32.35 -4.63 39.37
CA VAL A 66 -33.59 -5.40 39.26
C VAL A 66 -33.99 -5.83 40.66
N GLU A 67 -35.09 -5.27 41.13
CA GLU A 67 -35.69 -5.55 42.42
C GLU A 67 -36.98 -6.34 42.20
N ARG A 68 -37.22 -7.37 43.03
CA ARG A 68 -38.49 -8.12 43.01
C ARG A 68 -39.30 -7.78 44.26
N PRO A 69 -40.60 -7.46 44.15
CA PRO A 69 -41.44 -7.19 45.31
C PRO A 69 -41.41 -8.39 46.26
N GLY A 70 -41.20 -8.11 47.56
CA GLY A 70 -41.15 -9.13 48.61
C GLY A 70 -39.82 -9.88 48.76
N ARG A 71 -38.75 -9.52 48.03
CA ARG A 71 -37.41 -10.14 48.19
C ARG A 71 -36.33 -9.11 48.52
N LYS A 72 -35.44 -9.44 49.47
CA LYS A 72 -34.35 -8.55 49.92
C LYS A 72 -33.18 -8.44 48.93
N TRP A 73 -33.10 -9.30 47.92
CA TRP A 73 -31.92 -9.46 47.08
C TRP A 73 -32.01 -8.59 45.82
N VAL A 74 -31.03 -7.71 45.65
CA VAL A 74 -30.94 -6.81 44.49
C VAL A 74 -30.00 -7.41 43.45
N TYR A 75 -30.53 -7.68 42.27
CA TYR A 75 -29.75 -8.16 41.13
C TYR A 75 -29.37 -6.99 40.22
N TYR A 76 -28.26 -7.13 39.53
CA TYR A 76 -27.81 -6.20 38.50
C TYR A 76 -27.86 -6.89 37.15
N ARG A 77 -28.20 -6.15 36.09
CA ARG A 77 -28.11 -6.64 34.70
C ARG A 77 -27.61 -5.53 33.78
N LEU A 78 -27.09 -5.94 32.63
CA LEU A 78 -26.73 -5.01 31.56
C LEU A 78 -27.97 -4.35 30.96
N THR A 79 -27.87 -3.04 30.71
CA THR A 79 -28.86 -2.31 29.91
C THR A 79 -28.76 -2.69 28.43
N ARG A 80 -29.77 -2.34 27.62
CA ARG A 80 -29.72 -2.55 26.15
C ARG A 80 -28.54 -1.81 25.53
N THR A 81 -28.34 -0.55 25.93
CA THR A 81 -27.23 0.30 25.52
C THR A 81 -25.87 -0.34 25.84
N ALA A 82 -25.70 -0.94 27.02
CA ALA A 82 -24.45 -1.64 27.35
C ALA A 82 -24.20 -2.86 26.47
N LYS A 83 -25.25 -3.63 26.15
CA LYS A 83 -25.11 -4.80 25.27
C LYS A 83 -24.69 -4.41 23.86
N ASP A 84 -25.25 -3.34 23.32
CA ASP A 84 -24.90 -2.83 21.99
C ASP A 84 -23.45 -2.29 21.93
N ILE A 85 -22.97 -1.68 23.02
CA ILE A 85 -21.59 -1.19 23.14
C ILE A 85 -20.58 -2.34 23.30
N LEU A 86 -20.93 -3.38 24.07
CA LEU A 86 -20.04 -4.53 24.31
C LEU A 86 -19.93 -5.45 23.08
N HIS A 87 -20.97 -5.51 22.24
CA HIS A 87 -20.99 -6.25 20.98
C HIS A 87 -21.34 -5.35 19.80
N PRO A 88 -20.38 -4.54 19.32
CA PRO A 88 -20.59 -3.71 18.14
C PRO A 88 -20.74 -4.60 16.89
N LYS A 89 -21.97 -4.77 16.42
CA LYS A 89 -22.31 -5.56 15.20
C LYS A 89 -21.63 -5.05 13.93
N SER A 90 -21.13 -3.81 13.95
CA SER A 90 -20.63 -3.09 12.78
C SER A 90 -19.30 -3.61 12.23
N TYR A 91 -18.48 -4.29 13.04
CA TYR A 91 -17.14 -4.71 12.60
C TYR A 91 -17.15 -5.84 11.56
N ARG A 92 -18.22 -6.66 11.51
CA ARG A 92 -18.33 -7.73 10.52
C ARG A 92 -18.38 -7.17 9.10
N PHE A 93 -19.11 -6.08 8.89
CA PHE A 93 -19.19 -5.43 7.58
C PHE A 93 -17.92 -4.66 7.26
N VAL A 94 -17.34 -3.94 8.21
CA VAL A 94 -16.07 -3.23 8.01
C VAL A 94 -14.95 -4.18 7.58
N PHE A 95 -14.84 -5.35 8.20
CA PHE A 95 -13.83 -6.35 7.84
C PHE A 95 -14.07 -6.95 6.45
N VAL A 96 -15.34 -7.22 6.09
CA VAL A 96 -15.71 -7.68 4.74
C VAL A 96 -15.38 -6.62 3.70
N PHE A 97 -15.67 -5.33 3.96
CA PHE A 97 -15.33 -4.23 3.06
C PHE A 97 -13.81 -4.06 2.90
N ILE A 98 -13.03 -4.18 3.98
CA ILE A 98 -11.57 -4.12 3.92
C ILE A 98 -11.02 -5.29 3.09
N ILE A 99 -11.49 -6.52 3.32
CA ILE A 99 -11.06 -7.68 2.52
C ILE A 99 -11.46 -7.52 1.06
N SER A 100 -12.71 -7.12 0.77
CA SER A 100 -13.14 -6.90 -0.61
C SER A 100 -12.30 -5.83 -1.30
N PHE A 101 -12.00 -4.74 -0.60
CA PHE A 101 -11.17 -3.67 -1.11
C PHE A 101 -9.74 -4.15 -1.40
N ILE A 102 -9.16 -4.93 -0.48
CA ILE A 102 -7.85 -5.57 -0.69
C ILE A 102 -7.89 -6.51 -1.90
N THR A 103 -8.92 -7.36 -2.05
CA THR A 103 -9.00 -8.29 -3.20
C THR A 103 -9.16 -7.57 -4.54
N VAL A 104 -9.88 -6.45 -4.59
CA VAL A 104 -10.02 -5.63 -5.80
C VAL A 104 -8.69 -4.96 -6.12
N VAL A 105 -8.01 -4.37 -5.14
CA VAL A 105 -6.70 -3.74 -5.32
C VAL A 105 -5.63 -4.77 -5.73
N SER A 106 -5.64 -5.96 -5.13
CA SER A 106 -4.74 -7.06 -5.51
C SER A 106 -5.03 -7.60 -6.90
N SER A 107 -6.29 -7.64 -7.34
CA SER A 107 -6.65 -8.09 -8.70
C SER A 107 -6.17 -7.12 -9.77
N LEU A 108 -6.13 -5.82 -9.49
CA LEU A 108 -5.50 -4.82 -10.36
C LEU A 108 -3.98 -5.04 -10.51
N PHE A 109 -3.34 -5.66 -9.52
CA PHE A 109 -1.91 -6.01 -9.56
C PHE A 109 -1.60 -7.30 -10.33
N ILE A 110 -2.59 -8.18 -10.54
CA ILE A 110 -2.36 -9.53 -11.09
C ILE A 110 -2.53 -9.58 -12.61
N TRP A 111 -3.21 -8.59 -13.20
CA TRP A 111 -3.39 -8.53 -14.64
C TRP A 111 -2.45 -7.47 -15.22
N ASN A 112 -1.25 -7.88 -15.62
CA ASN A 112 -0.48 -7.18 -16.66
C ASN A 112 -1.26 -7.29 -17.98
N VAL A 113 -2.44 -6.65 -18.07
CA VAL A 113 -3.02 -6.33 -19.36
C VAL A 113 -2.09 -5.28 -19.91
N ASP A 114 -1.30 -5.62 -20.93
CA ASP A 114 -0.44 -4.64 -21.57
C ASP A 114 -1.33 -3.50 -22.10
N ALA A 115 -1.41 -2.42 -21.32
CA ALA A 115 -2.26 -1.27 -21.60
C ALA A 115 -1.41 -0.29 -22.40
N TYR A 116 -1.93 0.17 -23.52
CA TYR A 116 -1.20 1.07 -24.40
C TYR A 116 -1.92 2.42 -24.51
N PRO A 117 -1.21 3.49 -24.89
CA PRO A 117 -1.86 4.75 -25.21
C PRO A 117 -3.05 4.58 -26.17
N GLY A 118 -4.21 5.08 -25.72
CA GLY A 118 -5.50 4.92 -26.40
C GLY A 118 -6.42 3.89 -25.74
N ASP A 119 -5.93 3.07 -24.81
CA ASP A 119 -6.74 2.15 -24.02
C ASP A 119 -7.17 2.80 -22.69
N TRP A 120 -8.38 2.47 -22.21
CA TRP A 120 -8.93 3.00 -20.94
C TRP A 120 -7.99 2.74 -19.75
N LEU A 121 -7.35 1.57 -19.71
CA LEU A 121 -6.51 1.15 -18.59
C LEU A 121 -5.12 1.80 -18.57
N TYR A 122 -4.69 2.47 -19.65
CA TYR A 122 -3.34 3.06 -19.72
C TYR A 122 -3.12 4.18 -18.69
N GLY A 123 -4.15 4.98 -18.43
CA GLY A 123 -4.07 6.02 -17.39
C GLY A 123 -3.88 5.44 -15.99
N LEU A 124 -4.46 4.26 -15.73
CA LEU A 124 -4.30 3.55 -14.46
C LEU A 124 -2.89 2.98 -14.33
N ASP A 125 -2.37 2.38 -15.39
CA ASP A 125 -1.00 1.86 -15.44
C ASP A 125 0.03 2.95 -15.09
N ARG A 126 -0.04 4.10 -15.77
CA ARG A 126 0.82 5.27 -15.45
C ARG A 126 0.66 5.77 -14.01
N ALA A 127 -0.53 5.65 -13.41
CA ALA A 127 -0.75 6.03 -12.02
C ALA A 127 -0.07 5.03 -11.05
N VAL A 128 -0.13 3.73 -11.37
CA VAL A 128 0.55 2.68 -10.60
C VAL A 128 2.07 2.85 -10.70
N GLU A 129 2.63 3.09 -11.88
CA GLU A 129 4.05 3.38 -12.06
C GLU A 129 4.52 4.57 -11.19
N ASN A 130 3.77 5.67 -11.20
CA ASN A 130 4.07 6.83 -10.37
C ASN A 130 4.02 6.51 -8.86
N LEU A 131 3.07 5.66 -8.44
CA LEU A 131 3.00 5.20 -7.06
C LEU A 131 4.21 4.32 -6.71
N GLN A 132 4.64 3.44 -7.61
CA GLN A 132 5.86 2.63 -7.42
C GLN A 132 7.09 3.55 -7.23
N LEU A 133 7.23 4.64 -8.00
CA LEU A 133 8.32 5.61 -7.83
C LEU A 133 8.23 6.39 -6.52
N MET A 134 7.02 6.71 -6.06
CA MET A 134 6.81 7.40 -4.78
C MET A 134 7.16 6.50 -3.59
N LEU A 135 6.84 5.21 -3.68
CA LEU A 135 7.08 4.23 -2.62
C LEU A 135 8.51 3.67 -2.63
N ALA A 136 9.21 3.75 -3.76
CA ALA A 136 10.62 3.37 -3.88
C ALA A 136 11.48 4.13 -2.87
N ARG A 137 12.20 3.39 -2.02
CA ARG A 137 12.85 3.92 -0.80
C ARG A 137 14.10 4.72 -1.12
N ASP A 138 14.81 4.36 -2.18
CA ASP A 138 16.08 4.99 -2.52
C ASP A 138 16.25 5.26 -4.02
N HIS A 139 17.30 6.01 -4.36
CA HIS A 139 17.65 6.33 -5.73
C HIS A 139 18.06 5.09 -6.55
N LEU A 140 18.46 3.99 -5.91
CA LEU A 140 18.81 2.77 -6.61
C LEU A 140 17.55 2.08 -7.14
N GLU A 141 16.54 1.95 -6.29
CA GLU A 141 15.25 1.37 -6.62
C GLU A 141 14.52 2.21 -7.67
N LYS A 142 14.55 3.55 -7.54
CA LYS A 142 13.99 4.46 -8.55
C LYS A 142 14.67 4.33 -9.91
N ALA A 143 16.00 4.24 -9.94
CA ALA A 143 16.73 4.03 -11.19
C ALA A 143 16.33 2.72 -11.88
N LYS A 144 16.19 1.62 -11.12
CA LYS A 144 15.71 0.34 -11.66
C LYS A 144 14.30 0.44 -12.21
N LYS A 145 13.39 1.11 -11.49
CA LYS A 145 12.01 1.31 -11.96
C LYS A 145 11.95 2.09 -13.27
N HIS A 146 12.75 3.14 -13.41
CA HIS A 146 12.85 3.85 -14.69
C HIS A 146 13.39 2.97 -15.83
N LEU A 147 14.29 2.02 -15.56
CA LEU A 147 14.74 1.06 -16.56
C LEU A 147 13.63 0.07 -16.95
N GLU A 148 12.86 -0.42 -15.97
CA GLU A 148 11.71 -1.29 -16.21
C GLU A 148 10.65 -0.59 -17.07
N PHE A 149 10.28 0.66 -16.74
CA PHE A 149 9.31 1.43 -17.52
C PHE A 149 9.81 1.75 -18.93
N ALA A 150 11.11 1.99 -19.09
CA ALA A 150 11.72 2.16 -20.41
C ALA A 150 11.55 0.88 -21.26
N GLU A 151 11.81 -0.30 -20.68
CA GLU A 151 11.60 -1.57 -21.37
C GLU A 151 10.12 -1.78 -21.75
N GLU A 152 9.20 -1.43 -20.86
CA GLU A 152 7.76 -1.46 -21.12
C GLU A 152 7.40 -0.54 -22.28
N ARG A 153 7.90 0.70 -22.32
CA ARG A 153 7.67 1.59 -23.47
C ARG A 153 8.11 0.93 -24.79
N LEU A 154 9.24 0.23 -24.83
CA LEU A 154 9.64 -0.48 -26.06
C LEU A 154 8.69 -1.62 -26.44
N LYS A 155 8.15 -2.37 -25.46
CA LYS A 155 7.10 -3.38 -25.71
C LYS A 155 5.82 -2.73 -26.23
N GLU A 156 5.42 -1.61 -25.64
CA GLU A 156 4.26 -0.82 -26.06
C GLU A 156 4.39 -0.32 -27.50
N SER A 157 5.54 0.26 -27.85
CA SER A 157 5.79 0.75 -29.20
C SER A 157 5.69 -0.37 -30.24
N LYS A 158 6.22 -1.56 -29.95
CA LYS A 158 6.12 -2.73 -30.84
C LYS A 158 4.66 -3.07 -31.13
N VAL A 159 3.83 -3.17 -30.09
CA VAL A 159 2.41 -3.54 -30.25
C VAL A 159 1.61 -2.43 -30.94
N LEU A 160 1.92 -1.16 -30.67
CA LEU A 160 1.28 -0.04 -31.36
C LEU A 160 1.60 0.00 -32.85
N ILE A 161 2.85 -0.29 -33.23
CA ILE A 161 3.26 -0.41 -34.64
C ILE A 161 2.52 -1.55 -35.31
N GLU A 162 2.43 -2.72 -34.67
CA GLU A 162 1.68 -3.88 -35.19
C GLU A 162 0.19 -3.57 -35.37
N LYS A 163 -0.39 -2.71 -34.51
CA LYS A 163 -1.77 -2.20 -34.61
C LYS A 163 -1.93 -1.02 -35.57
N GLY A 164 -0.87 -0.55 -36.24
CA GLY A 164 -0.90 0.61 -37.14
C GLY A 164 -1.09 1.96 -36.45
N LYS A 165 -0.99 2.02 -35.12
CA LYS A 165 -1.18 3.21 -34.29
C LYS A 165 0.12 4.04 -34.19
N ILE A 166 0.59 4.56 -35.32
CA ILE A 166 1.93 5.18 -35.46
C ILE A 166 2.14 6.39 -34.53
N GLU A 167 1.17 7.30 -34.41
CA GLU A 167 1.28 8.48 -33.52
C GLU A 167 1.45 8.10 -32.04
N TYR A 168 0.74 7.05 -31.61
CA TYR A 168 0.90 6.54 -30.25
C TYR A 168 2.26 5.86 -30.07
N ALA A 169 2.73 5.09 -31.06
CA ALA A 169 4.05 4.47 -31.01
C ALA A 169 5.16 5.51 -30.89
N LYS A 170 5.07 6.62 -31.63
CA LYS A 170 5.99 7.76 -31.52
C LYS A 170 6.03 8.31 -30.09
N LYS A 171 4.86 8.60 -29.50
CA LYS A 171 4.78 9.14 -28.13
C LYS A 171 5.44 8.20 -27.10
N VAL A 172 5.26 6.90 -27.26
CA VAL A 172 5.85 5.90 -26.37
C VAL A 172 7.36 5.84 -26.51
N ILE A 173 7.91 5.98 -27.73
CA ILE A 173 9.35 6.08 -27.97
C ILE A 173 9.92 7.35 -27.31
N GLU A 174 9.22 8.48 -27.38
CA GLU A 174 9.63 9.69 -26.65
C GLU A 174 9.60 9.47 -25.12
N ASP A 175 8.61 8.74 -24.61
CA ASP A 175 8.52 8.40 -23.19
C ASP A 175 9.65 7.45 -22.77
N TYR A 176 10.07 6.51 -23.64
CA TYR A 176 11.28 5.69 -23.42
C TYR A 176 12.51 6.56 -23.18
N GLU A 177 12.74 7.60 -24.00
CA GLU A 177 13.87 8.51 -23.84
C GLU A 177 13.83 9.23 -22.49
N LYS A 178 12.65 9.69 -22.07
CA LYS A 178 12.44 10.35 -20.77
C LYS A 178 12.76 9.40 -19.62
N GLU A 179 12.25 8.17 -19.66
CA GLU A 179 12.53 7.18 -18.61
C GLU A 179 14.02 6.83 -18.53
N MET A 180 14.69 6.65 -19.68
CA MET A 180 16.15 6.45 -19.72
C MET A 180 16.91 7.63 -19.10
N ASN A 181 16.47 8.87 -19.34
CA ASN A 181 17.07 10.08 -18.75
C ASN A 181 16.85 10.16 -17.24
N LYS A 182 15.66 9.81 -16.76
CA LYS A 182 15.38 9.74 -15.31
C LYS A 182 16.19 8.63 -14.64
N ALA A 183 16.33 7.46 -15.25
CA ALA A 183 17.16 6.36 -14.73
C ALA A 183 18.61 6.82 -14.50
N GLU A 184 19.20 7.49 -15.48
CA GLU A 184 20.56 8.04 -15.36
C GLU A 184 20.65 9.14 -14.28
N MET A 185 19.64 10.01 -14.19
CA MET A 185 19.59 11.03 -13.15
C MET A 185 19.57 10.40 -11.75
N GLU A 186 18.77 9.35 -11.54
CA GLU A 186 18.70 8.65 -10.26
C GLU A 186 20.00 7.90 -9.94
N ILE A 187 20.67 7.29 -10.94
CA ILE A 187 22.03 6.73 -10.78
C ILE A 187 23.01 7.81 -10.32
N ASN A 188 23.00 8.99 -10.95
CA ASN A 188 23.87 10.09 -10.56
C ASN A 188 23.57 10.58 -9.13
N LYS A 189 22.30 10.66 -8.72
CA LYS A 189 21.92 10.99 -7.33
C LYS A 189 22.39 9.92 -6.34
N ALA A 190 22.27 8.64 -6.67
CA ALA A 190 22.81 7.55 -5.87
C ALA A 190 24.33 7.66 -5.70
N ARG A 191 25.05 7.99 -6.79
CA ARG A 191 26.49 8.24 -6.78
C ARG A 191 26.87 9.40 -5.87
N LEU A 192 26.17 10.53 -5.96
CA LEU A 192 26.43 11.70 -5.09
C LEU A 192 26.26 11.38 -3.61
N ARG A 193 25.38 10.43 -3.28
CA ARG A 193 25.20 9.91 -1.91
C ARG A 193 26.20 8.81 -1.53
N LYS A 194 27.26 8.62 -2.32
CA LYS A 194 28.31 7.59 -2.13
C LYS A 194 27.74 6.17 -2.01
N ARG A 195 26.59 5.88 -2.65
CA ARG A 195 26.04 4.53 -2.73
C ARG A 195 26.80 3.73 -3.78
N ASN A 196 26.85 2.40 -3.59
CA ASN A 196 27.40 1.51 -4.59
C ASN A 196 26.47 1.46 -5.82
N VAL A 197 26.91 2.07 -6.92
CA VAL A 197 26.18 2.12 -8.19
C VAL A 197 26.53 0.99 -9.14
N VAL A 198 27.53 0.15 -8.83
CA VAL A 198 27.96 -0.96 -9.70
C VAL A 198 26.76 -1.81 -10.15
N PRO A 199 25.87 -2.29 -9.26
CA PRO A 199 24.73 -3.11 -9.69
C PRO A 199 23.78 -2.39 -10.66
N LEU A 200 23.67 -1.06 -10.57
CA LEU A 200 22.85 -0.29 -11.49
C LEU A 200 23.51 -0.08 -12.84
N LEU A 201 24.82 0.14 -12.87
CA LEU A 201 25.57 0.24 -14.12
C LEU A 201 25.53 -1.09 -14.87
N GLU A 202 25.61 -2.22 -14.15
CA GLU A 202 25.41 -3.55 -14.73
C GLU A 202 23.99 -3.68 -15.32
N SER A 203 22.96 -3.34 -14.53
CA SER A 203 21.56 -3.40 -14.96
C SER A 203 21.28 -2.49 -16.17
N MET A 204 21.79 -1.26 -16.15
CA MET A 204 21.69 -0.30 -17.24
C MET A 204 22.36 -0.85 -18.51
N SER A 205 23.57 -1.40 -18.38
CA SER A 205 24.31 -1.95 -19.51
C SER A 205 23.62 -3.17 -20.13
N GLU A 206 23.06 -4.06 -19.29
CA GLU A 206 22.29 -5.21 -19.76
C GLU A 206 20.98 -4.79 -20.45
N ALA A 207 20.19 -3.94 -19.79
CA ALA A 207 18.92 -3.47 -20.32
C ALA A 207 19.11 -2.72 -21.65
N THR A 208 20.07 -1.80 -21.72
CA THR A 208 20.36 -1.05 -22.95
C THR A 208 20.80 -1.94 -24.11
N SER A 209 21.51 -3.04 -23.86
CA SER A 209 21.81 -4.01 -24.92
C SER A 209 20.55 -4.66 -25.51
N LYS A 210 19.56 -4.99 -24.67
CA LYS A 210 18.26 -5.51 -25.12
C LYS A 210 17.47 -4.43 -25.86
N HIS A 211 17.46 -3.21 -25.32
CA HIS A 211 16.78 -2.06 -25.91
C HIS A 211 17.33 -1.73 -27.30
N GLU A 212 18.65 -1.75 -27.49
CA GLU A 212 19.28 -1.54 -28.79
C GLU A 212 18.78 -2.56 -29.83
N ALA A 213 18.68 -3.84 -29.47
CA ALA A 213 18.19 -4.88 -30.37
C ALA A 213 16.71 -4.64 -30.75
N ILE A 214 15.88 -4.26 -29.79
CA ILE A 214 14.48 -3.94 -30.03
C ILE A 214 14.36 -2.70 -30.92
N LEU A 215 15.06 -1.61 -30.60
CA LEU A 215 15.04 -0.36 -31.37
C LEU A 215 15.51 -0.55 -32.81
N LYS A 216 16.59 -1.33 -33.04
CA LYS A 216 17.03 -1.71 -34.39
C LYS A 216 15.94 -2.50 -35.14
N ASN A 217 15.24 -3.41 -34.46
CA ASN A 217 14.12 -4.13 -35.06
C ASN A 217 12.94 -3.20 -35.41
N LEU A 218 12.62 -2.23 -34.54
CA LEU A 218 11.56 -1.26 -34.75
C LEU A 218 11.89 -0.34 -35.93
N GLU A 219 13.14 0.09 -36.08
CA GLU A 219 13.58 0.92 -37.22
C GLU A 219 13.38 0.20 -38.55
N VAL A 220 13.70 -1.10 -38.62
CA VAL A 220 13.50 -1.91 -39.83
C VAL A 220 12.01 -2.14 -40.12
N LYS A 221 11.21 -2.41 -39.09
CA LYS A 221 9.77 -2.72 -39.25
C LYS A 221 8.90 -1.49 -39.49
N ALA A 222 9.29 -0.33 -38.99
CA ALA A 222 8.59 0.93 -39.17
C ALA A 222 9.54 2.04 -39.65
N PRO A 223 9.96 2.00 -40.93
CA PRO A 223 10.86 3.02 -41.49
C PRO A 223 10.34 4.46 -41.34
N GLN A 224 9.02 4.63 -41.32
CA GLN A 224 8.36 5.92 -41.10
C GLN A 224 8.66 6.53 -39.70
N LEU A 225 8.97 5.69 -38.70
CA LEU A 225 9.35 6.11 -37.35
C LEU A 225 10.87 6.24 -37.18
N SER A 226 11.68 6.04 -38.23
CA SER A 226 13.15 6.10 -38.14
C SER A 226 13.66 7.43 -37.54
N LYS A 227 12.98 8.55 -37.80
CA LYS A 227 13.33 9.86 -37.21
C LYS A 227 13.18 9.89 -35.69
N ASP A 228 12.24 9.12 -35.14
CA ASP A 228 11.94 9.03 -33.70
C ASP A 228 12.74 7.89 -33.04
N VAL A 229 13.00 6.79 -33.75
CA VAL A 229 13.76 5.64 -33.23
C VAL A 229 15.26 5.93 -33.15
N LYS A 230 15.83 6.71 -34.08
CA LYS A 230 17.27 7.02 -34.10
C LYS A 230 17.76 7.73 -32.83
N PRO A 231 17.10 8.79 -32.34
CA PRO A 231 17.48 9.42 -31.07
C PRO A 231 17.43 8.44 -29.88
N ALA A 232 16.37 7.64 -29.77
CA ALA A 232 16.24 6.60 -28.76
C ALA A 232 17.37 5.55 -28.82
N LEU A 233 17.77 5.13 -30.03
CA LEU A 233 18.89 4.21 -30.23
C LEU A 233 20.22 4.83 -29.77
N ILE A 234 20.49 6.08 -30.15
CA ILE A 234 21.69 6.82 -29.72
C ILE A 234 21.74 6.96 -28.20
N ILE A 235 20.58 7.23 -27.56
CA ILE A 235 20.46 7.30 -26.10
C ILE A 235 20.81 5.96 -25.45
N ALA A 236 20.29 4.84 -25.98
CA ALA A 236 20.60 3.50 -25.49
C ALA A 236 22.10 3.20 -25.59
N GLU A 237 22.68 3.42 -26.78
CA GLU A 237 24.09 3.16 -27.07
C GLU A 237 25.03 3.99 -26.19
N ARG A 238 24.77 5.29 -26.08
CA ARG A 238 25.57 6.19 -25.24
C ARG A 238 25.55 5.76 -23.78
N LYS A 239 24.38 5.39 -23.27
CA LYS A 239 24.21 4.97 -21.87
C LYS A 239 24.86 3.62 -21.60
N ARG A 240 24.78 2.67 -22.55
CA ARG A 240 25.48 1.40 -22.48
C ARG A 240 26.99 1.60 -22.41
N ILE A 241 27.55 2.33 -23.36
CA ILE A 241 29.00 2.61 -23.44
C ILE A 241 29.48 3.33 -22.19
N LYS A 242 28.75 4.34 -21.72
CA LYS A 242 29.09 5.06 -20.49
C LYS A 242 29.09 4.13 -19.28
N SER A 243 28.09 3.27 -19.16
CA SER A 243 27.98 2.32 -18.04
C SER A 243 29.10 1.29 -18.06
N ILE A 244 29.43 0.72 -19.23
CA ILE A 244 30.55 -0.22 -19.39
C ILE A 244 31.87 0.44 -19.01
N ARG A 245 32.16 1.63 -19.57
CA ARG A 245 33.40 2.36 -19.27
C ARG A 245 33.53 2.65 -17.77
N GLU A 246 32.43 3.00 -17.12
CA GLU A 246 32.42 3.26 -15.69
C GLU A 246 32.65 1.98 -14.87
N LEU A 247 32.04 0.86 -15.26
CA LEU A 247 32.30 -0.45 -14.67
C LEU A 247 33.77 -0.87 -14.82
N GLU A 248 34.36 -0.64 -15.98
CA GLU A 248 35.78 -0.92 -16.24
C GLU A 248 36.69 -0.09 -15.33
N ASN A 249 36.39 1.21 -15.19
CA ASN A 249 37.13 2.11 -14.30
C ASN A 249 37.03 1.68 -12.83
N ILE A 250 35.87 1.17 -12.39
CA ILE A 250 35.66 0.73 -11.01
C ILE A 250 36.32 -0.64 -10.74
N THR A 251 36.23 -1.57 -11.69
CA THR A 251 36.68 -2.96 -11.51
C THR A 251 38.14 -3.20 -11.91
N GLY A 252 38.73 -2.30 -12.69
CA GLY A 252 40.08 -2.44 -13.24
C GLY A 252 40.20 -3.54 -14.30
N LYS A 253 39.08 -4.07 -14.80
CA LYS A 253 39.02 -5.14 -15.81
C LYS A 253 38.02 -4.79 -16.91
N PRO A 254 38.22 -5.25 -18.15
CA PRO A 254 37.22 -5.16 -19.20
C PRO A 254 35.90 -5.78 -18.72
N TYR A 255 34.79 -5.04 -18.81
CA TYR A 255 33.49 -5.56 -18.37
C TYR A 255 32.90 -6.43 -19.49
N SER A 256 33.10 -7.75 -19.39
CA SER A 256 32.79 -8.71 -20.45
C SER A 256 31.47 -9.47 -20.29
N LYS A 257 30.62 -9.10 -19.31
CA LYS A 257 29.37 -9.83 -19.05
C LYS A 257 28.33 -9.76 -20.19
N ILE A 258 28.64 -9.09 -21.30
CA ILE A 258 27.75 -8.85 -22.45
C ILE A 258 28.38 -9.33 -23.77
N ILE A 259 29.19 -10.39 -23.72
CA ILE A 259 29.47 -11.19 -24.93
C ILE A 259 29.13 -12.65 -24.64
N SER A 260 27.86 -12.92 -24.37
CA SER A 260 27.35 -14.30 -24.33
C SER A 260 26.16 -14.40 -25.27
N ARG A 261 26.48 -14.93 -26.47
CA ARG A 261 25.65 -15.67 -27.43
C ARG A 261 24.32 -15.09 -27.89
#